data_AF-A0A2W4UPY7-F1
#
_entry.id   AF-A0A2W4UPY7-F1
#
_cell.length_a   1.000
_cell.length_b   1.000
_cell.length_c   1.000
_cell.angle_alpha   90.00
_cell.angle_beta   90.00
_cell.angle_gamma   90.00
#
_symmetry.space_group_name_H-M   'P 1'
#
loop_
_entity.id
_entity.type
_entity.pdbx_description
1 polymer ?
#
loop_
_entity_poly.entity_id
_entity_poly.type
_entity_poly.pdbx_seq_one_letter_code
_entity_poly.pdbx_strand_id
1 'polypeptide(L)'
;MGGVSIWHWIVVGVIVMLLFGRGKVSELMGDVAKGIKSFKKGMAEDDAAPTASTPVDPKVIDQVQASNAAATAQAKAEHKA
;
A
#
# COMPACT_ATOMS: atom_id res chain seq x y z
N MET A 1 30.53 -14.29 -21.54
CA MET A 1 29.46 -15.05 -20.88
C MET A 1 28.43 -14.07 -20.33
N GLY A 2 27.64 -13.48 -21.24
CA GLY A 2 26.71 -12.39 -20.95
C GLY A 2 25.56 -12.90 -20.09
N GLY A 3 25.58 -12.51 -18.82
CA GLY A 3 24.59 -12.89 -17.83
C GLY A 3 23.18 -12.59 -18.31
N VAL A 4 22.26 -13.47 -17.88
CA VAL A 4 20.81 -13.37 -18.05
C VAL A 4 20.34 -11.91 -18.08
N SER A 5 20.03 -11.46 -19.30
CA SER A 5 19.61 -10.09 -19.58
C SER A 5 18.43 -9.71 -18.69
N ILE A 6 18.31 -8.46 -18.27
CA ILE A 6 17.21 -7.94 -17.43
C ILE A 6 15.83 -8.36 -17.97
N TRP A 7 15.71 -8.49 -19.29
CA TRP A 7 14.54 -9.03 -19.98
C TRP A 7 14.12 -10.43 -19.54
N HIS A 8 15.06 -11.32 -19.26
CA HIS A 8 14.78 -12.68 -18.77
C HIS A 8 14.12 -12.65 -17.40
N TRP A 9 14.59 -11.79 -16.49
CA TRP A 9 14.03 -11.67 -15.14
C TRP A 9 12.59 -11.14 -15.14
N ILE A 10 12.24 -10.23 -16.06
CA ILE A 10 10.85 -9.78 -16.22
C ILE A 10 9.96 -10.94 -16.68
N VAL A 11 10.38 -11.71 -17.68
CA VAL A 11 9.62 -12.86 -18.19
C VAL A 11 9.44 -13.93 -17.11
N VAL A 12 10.49 -14.23 -16.35
CA VAL A 12 10.43 -15.17 -15.21
C VAL A 12 9.48 -14.64 -14.13
N GLY A 13 9.54 -13.36 -13.79
CA GLY A 13 8.64 -12.74 -12.81
C GLY A 13 7.17 -12.88 -13.21
N VAL A 14 6.83 -12.70 -14.49
CA VAL A 14 5.46 -12.87 -15.01
C VAL A 14 5.00 -14.33 -14.89
N ILE A 15 5.85 -15.29 -15.24
CA ILE A 15 5.54 -16.73 -15.14
C ILE A 15 5.30 -17.14 -13.69
N VAL A 16 6.16 -16.69 -12.77
CA VAL A 16 6.00 -16.94 -11.33
C VAL A 16 4.69 -16.30 -10.84
N MET A 17 4.40 -15.07 -11.24
CA MET A 17 3.15 -14.40 -10.85
C MET A 17 1.89 -15.14 -11.37
N LEU A 18 1.96 -15.75 -12.56
CA LEU A 18 0.88 -16.56 -13.12
C LEU A 18 0.71 -17.90 -12.37
N LEU A 19 1.81 -18.55 -12.00
CA LEU A 19 1.80 -19.83 -11.28
C LEU A 19 1.30 -19.70 -9.84
N PHE A 20 1.74 -18.64 -9.14
CA PHE A 20 1.39 -18.40 -7.74
C PHE A 20 0.13 -17.52 -7.58
N GLY A 21 -0.24 -16.77 -8.62
CA GLY A 21 -1.39 -15.85 -8.63
C GLY A 21 -1.16 -14.58 -7.80
N ARG A 22 -1.94 -13.51 -8.08
CA ARG A 22 -1.73 -12.20 -7.42
C ARG A 22 -1.98 -12.19 -5.92
N GLY A 23 -2.89 -13.04 -5.45
CA GLY A 23 -3.30 -13.09 -4.05
C GLY A 23 -2.15 -13.54 -3.14
N LYS A 24 -1.57 -14.70 -3.44
CA LYS A 24 -0.51 -15.30 -2.62
C LYS A 24 0.78 -14.50 -2.64
N VAL A 25 1.15 -13.94 -3.80
CA VAL A 25 2.36 -13.11 -3.91
C VAL A 25 2.21 -11.81 -3.11
N SER A 26 1.05 -11.14 -3.11
CA SER A 26 0.86 -9.92 -2.31
C SER A 26 0.90 -10.18 -0.80
N GLU A 27 0.30 -11.28 -0.34
CA GLU A 27 0.27 -11.64 1.08
C GLU A 27 1.68 -11.97 1.59
N LEU A 28 2.40 -12.82 0.86
CA LEU A 28 3.79 -13.19 1.17
C LEU A 28 4.75 -12.00 1.06
N MET A 29 4.60 -11.16 0.02
CA MET A 29 5.43 -9.96 -0.14
C MET A 29 5.15 -8.95 0.99
N GLY A 30 3.91 -8.88 1.49
CA GLY A 30 3.55 -8.04 2.63
C GLY A 30 4.27 -8.44 3.92
N ASP A 31 4.27 -9.74 4.24
CA ASP A 31 4.97 -10.27 5.42
C ASP A 31 6.48 -10.12 5.32
N VAL A 32 7.05 -10.41 4.14
CA VAL A 32 8.47 -10.23 3.85
C VAL A 32 8.87 -8.75 3.94
N ALA A 33 8.07 -7.85 3.36
CA ALA A 33 8.32 -6.40 3.42
C ALA A 33 8.29 -5.88 4.86
N LYS A 34 7.38 -6.41 5.69
CA LYS A 34 7.29 -6.05 7.11
C LYS A 34 8.51 -6.52 7.91
N GLY A 35 8.98 -7.74 7.66
CA GLY A 35 10.22 -8.27 8.24
C GLY A 35 11.46 -7.45 7.85
N ILE A 36 11.62 -7.16 6.55
CA ILE A 36 12.74 -6.36 6.05
C ILE A 36 12.66 -4.91 6.56
N LYS A 37 11.46 -4.32 6.67
CA LYS A 37 11.27 -2.95 7.20
C LYS A 37 11.64 -2.86 8.68
N SER A 38 11.26 -3.85 9.49
CA SER A 38 11.66 -3.91 10.91
C SER A 38 13.17 -4.13 11.06
N PHE A 39 13.77 -4.95 10.20
CA PHE A 39 15.22 -5.14 10.17
C PHE A 39 15.95 -3.85 9.80
N LYS A 40 15.51 -3.17 8.73
CA LYS A 40 16.07 -1.89 8.29
C LYS A 40 15.91 -0.81 9.36
N LYS A 41 14.75 -0.76 10.03
CA LYS A 41 14.50 0.19 11.12
C LYS A 41 15.37 -0.11 12.33
N GLY A 42 15.48 -1.36 12.76
CA GLY A 42 16.38 -1.75 13.86
C GLY A 42 17.84 -1.40 13.58
N MET A 43 18.29 -1.59 12.33
CA MET A 43 19.66 -1.24 11.91
C MET A 43 19.87 0.28 11.76
N ALA A 44 18.83 1.03 11.40
CA ALA A 44 18.89 2.49 11.28
C ALA A 44 18.80 3.20 12.64
N GLU A 45 18.11 2.63 13.63
CA GLU A 45 18.05 3.15 15.00
C GLU A 45 19.41 3.03 15.72
N ASP A 46 20.26 2.09 15.31
CA ASP A 46 21.64 1.95 15.80
C ASP A 46 22.60 3.00 15.20
N ASP A 47 22.23 3.61 14.06
CA ASP A 47 23.09 4.52 13.28
C ASP A 47 22.60 5.99 13.27
N ALA A 48 21.30 6.26 13.50
CA ALA A 48 20.76 7.63 13.50
C ALA A 48 19.47 7.82 14.32
N ALA A 49 19.42 8.95 15.04
CA ALA A 49 18.27 9.49 15.76
C ALA A 49 16.96 9.51 14.93
N PRO A 50 15.77 9.53 15.58
CA PRO A 50 14.55 8.96 15.05
C PRO A 50 13.96 9.81 13.93
N THR A 51 13.93 9.29 12.71
CA THR A 51 13.01 9.78 11.67
C THR A 51 11.76 8.90 11.64
N ALA A 52 10.71 9.45 12.22
CA ALA A 52 9.37 8.91 12.22
C ALA A 52 8.87 8.69 10.78
N SER A 53 8.75 7.42 10.37
CA SER A 53 7.89 7.05 9.25
C SER A 53 6.48 6.83 9.78
N THR A 54 5.68 7.89 9.78
CA THR A 54 4.23 7.84 10.03
C THR A 54 3.58 6.85 9.04
N PRO A 55 2.88 5.81 9.51
CA PRO A 55 2.02 5.01 8.64
C PRO A 55 0.94 5.93 8.08
N VAL A 56 0.85 6.01 6.75
CA VAL A 56 -0.27 6.68 6.09
C VAL A 56 -1.48 5.78 6.30
N ASP A 57 -2.32 6.13 7.27
CA ASP A 57 -3.62 5.51 7.53
C ASP A 57 -4.52 5.62 6.29
N PRO A 58 -4.92 4.52 5.63
CA PRO A 58 -5.87 4.59 4.51
C PRO A 58 -7.34 4.78 4.95
N LYS A 59 -7.61 5.29 6.16
CA LYS A 59 -8.96 5.41 6.73
C LYS A 59 -9.66 6.77 6.47
N VAL A 60 -9.17 7.57 5.53
CA VAL A 60 -9.80 8.89 5.24
C VAL A 60 -10.77 8.83 4.05
N ILE A 61 -10.74 7.78 3.22
CA ILE A 61 -11.52 7.74 1.98
C ILE A 61 -13.01 7.46 2.25
N ASP A 62 -13.37 6.69 3.28
CA ASP A 62 -14.78 6.35 3.55
C ASP A 62 -15.56 7.44 4.29
N GLN A 63 -14.90 8.31 5.06
CA GLN A 63 -15.59 9.25 5.97
C GLN A 63 -16.03 10.56 5.29
N VAL A 64 -15.41 10.91 4.16
CA VAL A 64 -15.75 12.11 3.37
C VAL A 64 -16.99 11.88 2.49
N GLN A 65 -17.28 10.63 2.11
CA GLN A 65 -18.40 10.33 1.21
C GLN A 65 -19.76 10.23 1.94
N ALA A 66 -19.76 9.74 3.19
CA ALA A 66 -20.99 9.68 4.00
C ALA A 66 -21.45 11.06 4.53
N SER A 67 -20.51 11.97 4.78
CA SER A 67 -20.80 13.31 5.33
C SER A 67 -21.33 14.28 4.26
N ASN A 68 -20.90 14.14 3.00
CA ASN A 68 -21.36 15.01 1.91
C ASN A 68 -22.78 14.65 1.39
N ALA A 69 -23.21 13.39 1.55
CA ALA A 69 -24.55 12.94 1.19
C ALA A 69 -25.64 13.49 2.13
N ALA A 70 -25.32 13.65 3.43
CA ALA A 70 -26.26 14.18 4.42
C ALA A 70 -26.45 15.71 4.31
N ALA A 71 -25.38 16.46 3.98
CA ALA A 71 -25.45 17.91 3.83
C ALA A 71 -26.25 18.35 2.59
N THR A 72 -26.21 17.57 1.51
CA THR A 72 -26.93 17.90 0.25
C THR A 72 -28.44 17.64 0.35
N ALA A 73 -28.88 16.77 1.26
CA ALA A 73 -30.31 16.48 1.47
C ALA A 73 -31.03 17.57 2.30
N GLN A 74 -30.33 18.23 3.23
CA GLN A 74 -30.93 19.24 4.11
C GLN A 74 -31.04 20.62 3.43
N ALA A 75 -30.10 20.99 2.56
CA ALA A 75 -30.14 22.28 1.86
C ALA A 75 -31.27 22.41 0.82
N LYS A 76 -31.84 21.29 0.33
CA LYS A 76 -32.91 21.30 -0.67
C LYS A 76 -34.32 21.30 -0.05
N ALA A 77 -34.47 20.98 1.24
CA ALA A 77 -35.76 20.91 1.91
C ALA A 77 -36.24 22.28 2.47
N GLU A 78 -35.33 23.23 2.69
CA GLU A 78 -35.65 24.52 3.33
C GLU A 78 -35.84 25.69 2.34
N HIS A 79 -35.57 25.51 1.04
CA HIS A 79 -35.77 26.55 0.02
C HIS A 79 -37.07 26.35 -0.80
N LYS A 80 -38.08 25.69 -0.22
CA LYS A 80 -39.45 25.61 -0.77
C LYS A 80 -40.49 25.38 0.35
N ALA A 81 -40.44 26.20 1.39
CA ALA A 81 -41.55 26.47 2.29
C ALA A 81 -41.77 27.99 2.33
#